data_AF-A0A950ZIA8-F1
#
_entry.id   AF-A0A950ZIA8-F1
#
_cell.length_a   1.000
_cell.length_b   1.000
_cell.length_c   1.000
_cell.angle_alpha   90.00
_cell.angle_beta   90.00
_cell.angle_gamma   90.00
#
_symmetry.space_group_name_H-M   'P 1'
#
loop_
_entity.id
_entity.type
_entity.pdbx_description
1 polymer ?
#
loop_
_entity_poly.entity_id
_entity_poly.type
_entity_poly.pdbx_seq_one_letter_code
_entity_poly.pdbx_strand_id
1 'polypeptide(L)'
;MRARTGFLEHARRLAPRRAVDERVRDYREVYLPLPLATAREQAARCMDCGVAFCHHGCPLGNLIPEWNDLVRRDEWADAIMRLHRTNNFPEFTGRLCPAPCEPACVLDINDDAVSIKQIEQTIIDRAFNEGWVRPEPPAHRTGKRIAVVGSGPAGLAAAQQLNHAGHLVTVYEKSDRIGGLLRYGIPDFKMEKWVLDRRLSLLEAEGIIFETGYTVGADVSAGQLSERFDAVVVAIGAEVGRGIRCDGSDLGGVHMAMDYLVQQNRRVSGQAVRDDGVISAAGKRVV
;
A
#
# COMPACT_ATOMS: atom_id res chain seq x y z
N MET A 1 27.33 -24.13 -6.43
CA MET A 1 26.08 -23.47 -6.00
C MET A 1 25.40 -24.46 -5.06
N ARG A 2 25.40 -24.23 -3.73
CA ARG A 2 24.71 -25.15 -2.81
C ARG A 2 23.22 -25.14 -3.17
N ALA A 3 22.58 -26.32 -3.24
CA ALA A 3 21.15 -26.43 -3.44
C ALA A 3 20.42 -25.61 -2.36
N ARG A 4 19.41 -24.82 -2.73
CA ARG A 4 18.62 -24.04 -1.76
C ARG A 4 17.69 -24.99 -1.01
N THR A 5 18.16 -25.57 0.09
CA THR A 5 17.44 -26.55 0.92
C THR A 5 16.76 -25.94 2.15
N GLY A 6 16.74 -24.60 2.29
CA GLY A 6 16.24 -23.94 3.49
C GLY A 6 14.77 -24.25 3.81
N PHE A 7 13.96 -24.68 2.83
CA PHE A 7 12.60 -25.15 3.04
C PHE A 7 12.51 -26.47 3.82
N LEU A 8 13.57 -27.30 3.77
CA LEU A 8 13.69 -28.53 4.58
C LEU A 8 14.18 -28.25 6.01
N GLU A 9 14.87 -27.12 6.21
CA GLU A 9 15.58 -26.79 7.46
C GLU A 9 14.80 -25.85 8.38
N HIS A 10 13.92 -25.03 7.83
CA HIS A 10 13.18 -24.01 8.57
C HIS A 10 11.69 -24.15 8.32
N ALA A 11 10.86 -24.30 9.36
CA ALA A 11 9.41 -24.21 9.21
C ALA A 11 8.96 -22.78 8.84
N ARG A 12 7.76 -22.65 8.23
CA ARG A 12 7.20 -21.33 7.94
C ARG A 12 6.93 -20.58 9.25
N ARG A 13 7.34 -19.31 9.28
CA ARG A 13 7.10 -18.41 10.41
C ARG A 13 6.50 -17.12 9.89
N LEU A 14 5.49 -16.65 10.62
CA LEU A 14 4.81 -15.40 10.33
C LEU A 14 5.14 -14.34 11.38
N ALA A 15 5.08 -13.07 10.99
CA ALA A 15 5.11 -11.91 11.86
C ALA A 15 4.14 -12.12 13.05
N PRO A 16 4.62 -12.01 14.30
CA PRO A 16 3.77 -12.18 15.46
C PRO A 16 2.73 -11.06 15.52
N ARG A 17 1.62 -11.32 16.20
CA ARG A 17 0.57 -10.32 16.42
C ARG A 17 0.66 -9.80 17.85
N ARG A 18 0.33 -8.52 18.04
CA ARG A 18 0.08 -7.96 19.37
C ARG A 18 -1.00 -8.76 20.09
N ALA A 19 -0.89 -8.80 21.41
CA ALA A 19 -1.83 -9.53 22.26
C ALA A 19 -3.25 -8.99 22.07
N VAL A 20 -4.26 -9.87 22.21
CA VAL A 20 -5.65 -9.50 21.93
C VAL A 20 -6.13 -8.41 22.88
N ASP A 21 -5.84 -8.55 24.17
CA ASP A 21 -6.20 -7.61 25.23
C ASP A 21 -5.53 -6.23 25.07
N GLU A 22 -4.38 -6.19 24.40
CA GLU A 22 -3.69 -4.95 24.04
C GLU A 22 -4.32 -4.31 22.79
N ARG A 23 -4.41 -5.05 21.67
CA ARG A 23 -4.76 -4.51 20.34
C ARG A 23 -6.24 -4.12 20.18
N VAL A 24 -7.11 -4.55 21.08
CA VAL A 24 -8.53 -4.13 21.08
C VAL A 24 -8.75 -2.78 21.76
N ARG A 25 -7.73 -2.22 22.40
CA ARG A 25 -7.79 -0.94 23.15
C ARG A 25 -7.26 0.25 22.36
N ASP A 26 -6.67 0.02 21.19
CA ASP A 26 -6.15 1.06 20.32
C ASP A 26 -6.31 0.67 18.83
N TYR A 27 -5.78 1.52 17.94
CA TYR A 27 -5.84 1.33 16.50
C TYR A 27 -4.45 1.14 15.88
N ARG A 28 -3.40 0.82 16.63
CA ARG A 28 -2.05 0.62 16.06
C ARG A 28 -1.97 -0.71 15.31
N GLU A 29 -0.97 -0.84 14.44
CA GLU A 29 -0.77 -2.05 13.62
C GLU A 29 -0.80 -3.34 14.47
N VAL A 30 -1.57 -4.33 14.01
CA VAL A 30 -1.74 -5.61 14.73
C VAL A 30 -0.49 -6.48 14.66
N TYR A 31 0.24 -6.40 13.55
CA TYR A 31 1.42 -7.21 13.31
C TYR A 31 2.66 -6.51 13.84
N LEU A 32 3.50 -7.25 14.55
CA LEU A 32 4.82 -6.81 14.96
C LEU A 32 5.82 -7.08 13.83
N PRO A 33 6.91 -6.29 13.73
CA PRO A 33 7.96 -6.55 12.75
C PRO A 33 8.53 -7.96 12.85
N LEU A 34 8.76 -8.60 11.71
CA LEU A 34 9.45 -9.89 11.66
C LEU A 34 10.94 -9.68 11.99
N PRO A 35 11.54 -10.44 12.92
CA PRO A 35 12.97 -10.33 13.18
C PRO A 35 13.79 -10.61 11.91
N LEU A 36 14.85 -9.83 11.67
CA LEU A 36 15.66 -9.94 10.46
C LEU A 36 16.23 -11.35 10.26
N ALA A 37 16.69 -12.00 11.34
CA ALA A 37 17.16 -13.38 11.29
C ALA A 37 16.06 -14.33 10.78
N THR A 38 14.83 -14.19 11.28
CA THR A 38 13.69 -14.98 10.82
C THR A 38 13.33 -14.66 9.37
N ALA A 39 13.34 -13.40 8.95
CA ALA A 39 13.10 -13.04 7.55
C ALA A 39 14.13 -13.69 6.61
N ARG A 40 15.40 -13.81 7.02
CA ARG A 40 16.45 -14.52 6.27
C ARG A 40 16.19 -16.02 6.18
N GLU A 41 15.80 -16.66 7.29
CA GLU A 41 15.39 -18.07 7.31
C GLU A 41 14.21 -18.30 6.36
N GLN A 42 13.21 -17.42 6.40
CA GLN A 42 12.04 -17.52 5.53
C GLN A 42 12.39 -17.29 4.05
N ALA A 43 13.27 -16.35 3.75
CA ALA A 43 13.77 -16.15 2.39
C ALA A 43 14.59 -17.36 1.89
N ALA A 44 15.29 -18.06 2.80
CA ALA A 44 16.00 -19.30 2.51
C ALA A 44 15.08 -20.47 2.14
N ARG A 45 13.77 -20.41 2.49
CA ARG A 45 12.77 -21.39 2.02
C ARG A 45 12.50 -21.28 0.51
N CYS A 46 12.94 -20.23 -0.17
CA CYS A 46 12.77 -20.11 -1.61
C CYS A 46 13.58 -21.16 -2.37
N MET A 47 12.91 -21.99 -3.16
CA MET A 47 13.51 -23.08 -3.94
C MET A 47 14.26 -22.65 -5.21
N ASP A 48 14.26 -21.35 -5.55
CA ASP A 48 14.83 -20.84 -6.82
C ASP A 48 14.27 -21.54 -8.07
N CYS A 49 12.94 -21.69 -8.12
CA CYS A 49 12.28 -22.42 -9.20
C CYS A 49 12.66 -21.85 -10.58
N GLY A 50 13.04 -22.72 -11.52
CA GLY A 50 13.34 -22.31 -12.90
C GLY A 50 12.17 -21.61 -13.59
N VAL A 51 10.93 -22.01 -13.27
CA VAL A 51 9.72 -21.25 -13.59
C VAL A 51 9.12 -20.73 -12.28
N ALA A 52 9.28 -19.43 -12.04
CA ALA A 52 8.81 -18.78 -10.82
C ALA A 52 7.31 -18.44 -10.90
N PHE A 53 6.44 -19.40 -10.58
CA PHE A 53 4.99 -19.19 -10.57
C PHE A 53 4.53 -18.04 -9.65
N CYS A 54 5.29 -17.77 -8.58
CA CYS A 54 5.06 -16.61 -7.72
C CYS A 54 5.14 -15.27 -8.46
N HIS A 55 5.96 -15.15 -9.53
CA HIS A 55 5.98 -13.96 -10.39
C HIS A 55 4.62 -13.75 -11.07
N HIS A 56 4.07 -14.80 -11.65
CA HIS A 56 2.78 -14.77 -12.33
C HIS A 56 1.62 -14.57 -11.36
N GLY A 57 1.73 -15.14 -10.15
CA GLY A 57 0.75 -14.91 -9.08
C GLY A 57 0.74 -13.48 -8.57
N CYS A 58 1.83 -12.73 -8.75
CA CYS A 58 1.89 -11.31 -8.39
C CYS A 58 1.40 -10.43 -9.55
N PRO A 59 0.36 -9.59 -9.35
CA PRO A 59 -0.11 -8.68 -10.40
C PRO A 59 0.93 -7.65 -10.89
N LEU A 60 1.97 -7.39 -10.09
CA LEU A 60 3.09 -6.52 -10.47
C LEU A 60 4.19 -7.25 -11.25
N GLY A 61 4.10 -8.58 -11.39
CA GLY A 61 5.20 -9.38 -11.92
C GLY A 61 6.48 -9.27 -11.06
N ASN A 62 6.33 -9.13 -9.74
CA ASN A 62 7.46 -8.90 -8.83
C ASN A 62 8.54 -9.99 -8.96
N LEU A 63 9.80 -9.57 -8.86
CA LEU A 63 10.99 -10.40 -9.03
C LEU A 63 11.35 -11.18 -7.74
N ILE A 64 10.39 -11.97 -7.26
CA ILE A 64 10.35 -12.56 -5.91
C ILE A 64 11.58 -13.41 -5.54
N PRO A 65 11.99 -14.42 -6.33
CA PRO A 65 13.16 -15.24 -6.03
C PRO A 65 14.45 -14.41 -5.95
N GLU A 66 14.54 -13.30 -6.68
CA GLU A 66 15.76 -12.49 -6.74
C GLU A 66 15.96 -11.73 -5.43
N TRP A 67 14.96 -10.98 -4.98
CA TRP A 67 15.08 -10.28 -3.71
C TRP A 67 15.03 -11.24 -2.50
N ASN A 68 14.40 -12.42 -2.62
CA ASN A 68 14.53 -13.47 -1.61
C ASN A 68 15.97 -13.98 -1.49
N ASP A 69 16.65 -14.21 -2.62
CA ASP A 69 18.04 -14.64 -2.60
C ASP A 69 18.97 -13.58 -1.99
N LEU A 70 18.74 -12.31 -2.32
CA LEU A 70 19.46 -11.18 -1.73
C LEU A 70 19.24 -11.10 -0.21
N VAL A 71 18.00 -11.20 0.26
CA VAL A 71 17.69 -11.23 1.70
C VAL A 71 18.38 -12.41 2.38
N ARG A 72 18.29 -13.61 1.82
CA ARG A 72 18.96 -14.81 2.36
C ARG A 72 20.47 -14.59 2.53
N ARG A 73 21.11 -13.91 1.58
CA ARG A 73 22.53 -13.54 1.58
C ARG A 73 22.88 -12.33 2.45
N ASP A 74 21.90 -11.72 3.13
CA ASP A 74 22.06 -10.51 3.94
C ASP A 74 22.37 -9.24 3.11
N GLU A 75 22.03 -9.24 1.82
CA GLU A 75 22.26 -8.16 0.85
C GLU A 75 21.02 -7.26 0.73
N TRP A 76 20.64 -6.59 1.81
CA TRP A 76 19.36 -5.90 1.93
C TRP A 76 19.24 -4.62 1.09
N ALA A 77 20.33 -3.88 0.89
CA ALA A 77 20.34 -2.69 0.06
C ALA A 77 20.03 -3.04 -1.41
N ASP A 78 20.64 -4.12 -1.91
CA ASP A 78 20.35 -4.64 -3.25
C ASP A 78 18.93 -5.22 -3.32
N ALA A 79 18.45 -5.87 -2.25
CA ALA A 79 17.10 -6.41 -2.19
C ALA A 79 16.04 -5.31 -2.38
N ILE A 80 16.19 -4.16 -1.73
CA ILE A 80 15.25 -3.04 -1.91
C ILE A 80 15.35 -2.43 -3.32
N MET A 81 16.56 -2.25 -3.84
CA MET A 81 16.75 -1.78 -5.22
C MET A 81 16.07 -2.72 -6.22
N ARG A 82 16.17 -4.04 -6.00
CA ARG A 82 15.53 -5.04 -6.85
C ARG A 82 14.01 -5.04 -6.72
N LEU A 83 13.49 -4.90 -5.51
CA LEU A 83 12.05 -4.84 -5.22
C LEU A 83 11.39 -3.59 -5.85
N HIS A 84 12.06 -2.44 -5.81
CA HIS A 84 11.58 -1.21 -6.45
C HIS A 84 11.56 -1.25 -7.98
N ARG A 85 12.16 -2.26 -8.63
CA ARG A 85 12.10 -2.40 -10.10
C ARG A 85 10.69 -2.64 -10.63
N THR A 86 9.82 -3.23 -9.82
CA THR A 86 8.45 -3.61 -10.20
C THR A 86 7.39 -3.04 -9.26
N ASN A 87 7.76 -2.58 -8.07
CA ASN A 87 6.82 -2.05 -7.08
C ASN A 87 7.20 -0.65 -6.57
N ASN A 88 6.34 0.32 -6.85
CA ASN A 88 6.45 1.68 -6.33
C ASN A 88 6.32 1.75 -4.80
N PHE A 89 5.43 0.94 -4.21
CA PHE A 89 5.05 1.06 -2.79
C PHE A 89 5.03 -0.28 -2.04
N PRO A 90 6.20 -0.94 -1.85
CA PRO A 90 6.29 -2.18 -1.09
C PRO A 90 5.78 -2.05 0.35
N GLU A 91 5.83 -0.86 0.95
CA GLU A 91 5.31 -0.60 2.29
C GLU A 91 3.79 -0.71 2.38
N PHE A 92 3.07 -0.52 1.26
CA PHE A 92 1.61 -0.67 1.19
C PHE A 92 1.25 -2.12 0.87
N THR A 93 1.87 -2.71 -0.15
CA THR A 93 1.60 -4.10 -0.56
C THR A 93 2.04 -5.09 0.51
N GLY A 94 3.21 -4.90 1.12
CA GLY A 94 3.70 -5.74 2.22
C GLY A 94 2.74 -5.78 3.42
N ARG A 95 1.94 -4.73 3.63
CA ARG A 95 0.92 -4.67 4.69
C ARG A 95 -0.44 -5.17 4.25
N LEU A 96 -0.89 -4.79 3.05
CA LEU A 96 -2.30 -4.86 2.64
C LEU A 96 -2.61 -5.91 1.59
N CYS A 97 -1.61 -6.36 0.82
CA CYS A 97 -1.81 -7.34 -0.25
C CYS A 97 -2.37 -8.65 0.32
N PRO A 98 -3.32 -9.33 -0.36
CA PRO A 98 -3.73 -10.69 0.03
C PRO A 98 -2.66 -11.76 -0.30
N ALA A 99 -1.49 -11.35 -0.80
CA ALA A 99 -0.35 -12.21 -1.16
C ALA A 99 -0.69 -13.35 -2.13
N PRO A 100 -1.30 -13.08 -3.31
CA PRO A 100 -1.63 -14.13 -4.29
C PRO A 100 -0.40 -14.88 -4.83
N CYS A 101 0.80 -14.31 -4.66
CA CYS A 101 2.06 -14.96 -4.94
C CYS A 101 2.40 -16.13 -3.99
N GLU A 102 1.84 -16.17 -2.78
CA GLU A 102 2.08 -17.25 -1.81
C GLU A 102 1.32 -18.53 -2.18
N PRO A 103 0.00 -18.51 -2.47
CA PRO A 103 -0.70 -19.68 -3.03
C PRO A 103 -0.18 -20.13 -4.40
N ALA A 104 0.46 -19.22 -5.15
CA ALA A 104 1.11 -19.56 -6.42
C ALA A 104 2.53 -20.12 -6.24
N CYS A 105 3.06 -20.19 -5.02
CA CYS A 105 4.40 -20.70 -4.76
C CYS A 105 4.43 -22.21 -5.02
N VAL A 106 5.43 -22.70 -5.76
CA VAL A 106 5.58 -24.15 -6.02
C VAL A 106 5.72 -24.94 -4.71
N LEU A 107 6.29 -24.33 -3.66
CA LEU A 107 6.42 -24.99 -2.37
C LEU A 107 5.05 -25.31 -1.76
N ASP A 108 4.04 -24.46 -1.99
CA ASP A 108 2.66 -24.57 -1.49
C ASP A 108 1.93 -25.84 -1.95
N ILE A 109 2.49 -26.55 -2.95
CA ILE A 109 1.96 -27.83 -3.42
C ILE A 109 2.14 -28.93 -2.35
N ASN A 110 3.27 -28.92 -1.62
CA ASN A 110 3.65 -30.03 -0.73
C ASN A 110 4.02 -29.59 0.70
N ASP A 111 4.27 -28.31 0.94
CA ASP A 111 4.57 -27.72 2.24
C ASP A 111 4.09 -26.26 2.24
N ASP A 112 4.18 -25.55 3.37
CA ASP A 112 3.78 -24.14 3.44
C ASP A 112 4.58 -23.25 2.46
N ALA A 113 3.90 -22.33 1.76
CA ALA A 113 4.55 -21.34 0.91
C ALA A 113 5.65 -20.50 1.60
N VAL A 114 6.57 -19.93 0.82
CA VAL A 114 7.47 -18.87 1.31
C VAL A 114 6.63 -17.69 1.81
N SER A 115 6.99 -17.07 2.94
CA SER A 115 6.29 -15.90 3.51
C SER A 115 6.62 -14.59 2.75
N ILE A 116 6.37 -14.59 1.44
CA ILE A 116 6.77 -13.56 0.46
C ILE A 116 6.34 -12.17 0.91
N LYS A 117 5.08 -11.98 1.34
CA LYS A 117 4.55 -10.67 1.74
C LYS A 117 5.28 -10.09 2.94
N GLN A 118 5.69 -10.94 3.89
CA GLN A 118 6.39 -10.49 5.09
C GLN A 118 7.86 -10.17 4.82
N ILE A 119 8.48 -10.91 3.90
CA ILE A 119 9.83 -10.59 3.45
C ILE A 119 9.80 -9.24 2.70
N GLU A 120 8.83 -9.01 1.82
CA GLU A 120 8.60 -7.71 1.16
C GLU A 120 8.46 -6.58 2.18
N GLN A 121 7.60 -6.74 3.19
CA GLN A 121 7.44 -5.76 4.27
C GLN A 121 8.75 -5.53 5.05
N THR A 122 9.49 -6.59 5.34
CA THR A 122 10.74 -6.49 6.11
C THR A 122 11.82 -5.75 5.31
N ILE A 123 11.93 -6.00 4.00
CA ILE A 123 12.88 -5.30 3.11
C ILE A 123 12.63 -3.80 3.17
N ILE A 124 11.39 -3.36 2.94
CA ILE A 124 11.06 -1.93 2.88
C ILE A 124 11.15 -1.25 4.24
N ASP A 125 10.68 -1.89 5.32
CA ASP A 125 10.77 -1.33 6.66
C ASP A 125 12.24 -1.14 7.08
N ARG A 126 13.11 -2.12 6.79
CA ARG A 126 14.56 -1.99 7.00
C ARG A 126 15.15 -0.88 6.13
N ALA A 127 14.82 -0.85 4.84
CA ALA A 127 15.38 0.14 3.91
C ALA A 127 15.06 1.58 4.32
N PHE A 128 13.88 1.84 4.88
CA PHE A 128 13.57 3.14 5.46
C PHE A 128 14.36 3.42 6.75
N ASN A 129 14.48 2.45 7.65
CA ASN A 129 15.23 2.61 8.91
C ASN A 129 16.72 2.91 8.67
N GLU A 130 17.29 2.31 7.63
CA GLU A 130 18.70 2.48 7.22
C GLU A 130 18.89 3.72 6.31
N GLY A 131 17.80 4.39 5.94
CA GLY A 131 17.83 5.57 5.07
C GLY A 131 18.27 5.28 3.62
N TRP A 132 17.97 4.08 3.10
CA TRP A 132 18.24 3.72 1.70
C TRP A 132 17.15 4.21 0.75
N VAL A 133 15.91 4.35 1.22
CA VAL A 133 14.84 4.97 0.44
C VAL A 133 14.93 6.49 0.60
N ARG A 134 15.24 7.19 -0.49
CA ARG A 134 15.44 8.65 -0.53
C ARG A 134 14.66 9.25 -1.70
N PRO A 135 14.39 10.56 -1.70
CA PRO A 135 13.84 11.23 -2.87
C PRO A 135 14.79 11.09 -4.07
N GLU A 136 14.25 10.67 -5.21
CA GLU A 136 14.99 10.53 -6.47
C GLU A 136 14.38 11.44 -7.57
N PRO A 137 14.49 12.78 -7.46
CA PRO A 137 13.97 13.67 -8.49
C PRO A 137 14.66 13.43 -9.85
N PRO A 138 13.97 13.60 -10.98
CA PRO A 138 14.55 13.39 -12.29
C PRO A 138 15.70 14.39 -12.55
N ALA A 139 16.79 13.91 -13.14
CA ALA A 139 17.94 14.74 -13.49
C ALA A 139 17.60 15.81 -14.55
N HIS A 140 16.60 15.55 -15.41
CA HIS A 140 16.17 16.45 -16.46
C HIS A 140 14.65 16.56 -16.50
N ARG A 141 14.14 17.79 -16.72
CA ARG A 141 12.71 18.05 -16.92
C ARG A 141 12.39 18.18 -18.40
N THR A 142 11.34 17.50 -18.83
CA THR A 142 10.82 17.50 -20.20
C THR A 142 10.06 18.78 -20.55
N GLY A 143 9.68 19.59 -19.55
CA GLY A 143 8.80 20.75 -19.70
C GLY A 143 7.31 20.40 -19.84
N LYS A 144 6.97 19.10 -19.99
CA LYS A 144 5.59 18.63 -20.07
C LYS A 144 4.92 18.64 -18.71
N ARG A 145 3.66 19.09 -18.66
CA ARG A 145 2.84 19.18 -17.45
C ARG A 145 1.74 18.13 -17.50
N ILE A 146 1.61 17.31 -16.45
CA ILE A 146 0.63 16.23 -16.38
C ILE A 146 -0.24 16.42 -15.12
N ALA A 147 -1.56 16.36 -15.31
CA ALA A 147 -2.50 16.30 -14.20
C ALA A 147 -2.86 14.85 -13.87
N VAL A 148 -2.87 14.49 -12.60
CA VAL A 148 -3.37 13.20 -12.11
C VAL A 148 -4.57 13.48 -11.21
N VAL A 149 -5.74 12.95 -11.57
CA VAL A 149 -7.00 13.18 -10.84
C VAL A 149 -7.29 11.98 -9.94
N GLY A 150 -7.18 12.18 -8.63
CA GLY A 150 -7.34 11.16 -7.61
C GLY A 150 -6.01 10.71 -7.02
N SER A 151 -5.92 10.71 -5.69
CA SER A 151 -4.67 10.43 -4.97
C SER A 151 -4.59 9.03 -4.34
N GLY A 152 -5.39 8.09 -4.83
CA GLY A 152 -5.27 6.68 -4.45
C GLY A 152 -3.97 6.04 -4.96
N PRO A 153 -3.72 4.75 -4.66
CA PRO A 153 -2.50 4.04 -5.07
C PRO A 153 -2.18 4.16 -6.57
N ALA A 154 -3.20 4.09 -7.42
CA ALA A 154 -3.04 4.23 -8.87
C ALA A 154 -2.54 5.62 -9.28
N GLY A 155 -3.13 6.68 -8.70
CA GLY A 155 -2.71 8.05 -8.97
C GLY A 155 -1.31 8.35 -8.46
N LEU A 156 -0.97 7.89 -7.25
CA LEU A 156 0.37 8.05 -6.69
C LEU A 156 1.43 7.30 -7.50
N ALA A 157 1.16 6.06 -7.93
CA ALA A 157 2.09 5.29 -8.76
C ALA A 157 2.29 5.95 -10.12
N ALA A 158 1.21 6.38 -10.78
CA ALA A 158 1.28 7.11 -12.04
C ALA A 158 2.08 8.41 -11.88
N ALA A 159 1.82 9.17 -10.81
CA ALA A 159 2.53 10.41 -10.53
C ALA A 159 4.04 10.19 -10.34
N GLN A 160 4.44 9.18 -9.58
CA GLN A 160 5.85 8.85 -9.38
C GLN A 160 6.53 8.45 -10.70
N GLN A 161 5.92 7.55 -11.48
CA GLN A 161 6.50 7.09 -12.76
C GLN A 161 6.63 8.25 -13.76
N LEU A 162 5.62 9.12 -13.86
CA LEU A 162 5.66 10.29 -14.74
C LEU A 162 6.70 11.34 -14.27
N ASN A 163 6.83 11.53 -12.95
CA ASN A 163 7.84 12.40 -12.37
C ASN A 163 9.25 11.87 -12.66
N HIS A 164 9.50 10.58 -12.47
CA HIS A 164 10.78 9.94 -12.80
C HIS A 164 11.12 10.05 -14.30
N ALA A 165 10.10 10.02 -15.18
CA ALA A 165 10.26 10.28 -16.60
C ALA A 165 10.59 11.76 -16.95
N GLY A 166 10.65 12.64 -15.95
CA GLY A 166 11.02 14.04 -16.11
C GLY A 166 9.83 14.98 -16.37
N HIS A 167 8.59 14.52 -16.21
CA HIS A 167 7.42 15.40 -16.34
C HIS A 167 7.18 16.21 -15.05
N LEU A 168 6.48 17.32 -15.17
CA LEU A 168 5.96 18.09 -14.03
C LEU A 168 4.57 17.56 -13.71
N VAL A 169 4.36 17.05 -12.49
CA VAL A 169 3.12 16.36 -12.13
C VAL A 169 2.38 17.11 -11.03
N THR A 170 1.09 17.34 -11.25
CA THR A 170 0.17 17.85 -10.23
C THR A 170 -0.92 16.82 -9.98
N VAL A 171 -1.06 16.38 -8.73
CA VAL A 171 -2.09 15.45 -8.29
C VAL A 171 -3.23 16.23 -7.65
N TYR A 172 -4.42 16.12 -8.23
CA TYR A 172 -5.66 16.71 -7.69
C TYR A 172 -6.41 15.69 -6.85
N GLU A 173 -6.81 16.07 -5.65
CA GLU A 173 -7.58 15.26 -4.71
C GLU A 173 -8.78 16.05 -4.20
N LYS A 174 -9.96 15.41 -4.22
CA LYS A 174 -11.20 16.04 -3.73
C LYS A 174 -11.26 16.13 -2.20
N SER A 175 -10.61 15.19 -1.52
CA SER A 175 -10.55 15.13 -0.07
C SER A 175 -9.56 16.15 0.48
N ASP A 176 -9.66 16.45 1.76
CA ASP A 176 -8.75 17.33 2.51
C ASP A 176 -7.35 16.74 2.73
N ARG A 177 -7.14 15.45 2.42
CA ARG A 177 -5.83 14.79 2.50
C ARG A 177 -5.64 13.76 1.39
N ILE A 178 -4.38 13.60 1.00
CA ILE A 178 -3.91 12.67 -0.03
C ILE A 178 -3.95 11.21 0.45
N GLY A 179 -4.18 10.28 -0.47
CA GLY A 179 -4.07 8.83 -0.26
C GLY A 179 -5.33 8.03 -0.54
N GLY A 180 -6.45 8.67 -0.86
CA GLY A 180 -7.73 8.00 -1.13
C GLY A 180 -8.12 6.99 -0.05
N LEU A 181 -8.42 5.74 -0.42
CA LEU A 181 -8.78 4.69 0.53
C LEU A 181 -7.64 4.27 1.46
N LEU A 182 -6.36 4.49 1.11
CA LEU A 182 -5.26 4.27 2.06
C LEU A 182 -5.38 5.20 3.27
N ARG A 183 -5.89 6.42 3.05
CA ARG A 183 -6.13 7.43 4.09
C ARG A 183 -7.45 7.17 4.82
N TYR A 184 -8.55 7.11 4.07
CA TYR A 184 -9.89 7.20 4.65
C TYR A 184 -10.68 5.88 4.66
N GLY A 185 -10.20 4.83 4.00
CA GLY A 185 -10.85 3.51 4.01
C GLY A 185 -10.18 2.52 4.95
N ILE A 186 -8.91 2.22 4.70
CA ILE A 186 -8.16 1.19 5.41
C ILE A 186 -7.91 1.64 6.85
N PRO A 187 -8.24 0.86 7.88
CA PRO A 187 -7.97 1.24 9.27
C PRO A 187 -6.47 1.21 9.64
N ASP A 188 -6.07 2.06 10.59
CA ASP A 188 -4.70 2.13 11.13
C ASP A 188 -4.17 0.79 11.65
N PHE A 189 -5.04 -0.05 12.22
CA PHE A 189 -4.61 -1.36 12.74
C PHE A 189 -4.15 -2.34 11.65
N LYS A 190 -4.45 -2.04 10.38
CA LYS A 190 -3.91 -2.75 9.21
C LYS A 190 -2.69 -2.05 8.62
N MET A 191 -2.73 -0.71 8.54
CA MET A 191 -1.63 0.12 8.08
C MET A 191 -1.78 1.50 8.70
N GLU A 192 -0.83 1.84 9.57
CA GLU A 192 -0.82 3.14 10.23
C GLU A 192 -0.57 4.27 9.23
N LYS A 193 -1.14 5.44 9.54
CA LYS A 193 -1.14 6.58 8.62
C LYS A 193 0.24 7.19 8.35
N TRP A 194 1.16 7.08 9.30
CA TRP A 194 2.53 7.56 9.13
C TRP A 194 3.27 6.83 7.98
N VAL A 195 2.89 5.59 7.64
CA VAL A 195 3.48 4.83 6.54
C VAL A 195 3.19 5.50 5.20
N LEU A 196 1.94 5.94 5.01
CA LEU A 196 1.54 6.72 3.84
C LEU A 196 2.21 8.10 3.87
N ASP A 197 2.14 8.80 5.00
CA ASP A 197 2.63 10.18 5.09
C ASP A 197 4.14 10.27 4.80
N ARG A 198 4.93 9.29 5.28
CA ARG A 198 6.36 9.15 4.94
C ARG A 198 6.59 9.04 3.43
N ARG A 199 5.79 8.25 2.72
CA ARG A 199 5.90 8.12 1.26
C ARG A 199 5.49 9.41 0.55
N LEU A 200 4.43 10.06 1.00
CA LEU A 200 3.98 11.33 0.41
C LEU A 200 5.06 12.40 0.53
N SER A 201 5.73 12.52 1.67
CA SER A 201 6.85 13.45 1.84
C SER A 201 8.01 13.20 0.87
N LEU A 202 8.29 11.93 0.51
CA LEU A 202 9.27 11.62 -0.53
C LEU A 202 8.82 12.12 -1.90
N LEU A 203 7.56 11.85 -2.27
CA LEU A 203 6.99 12.27 -3.55
C LEU A 203 6.95 13.81 -3.68
N GLU A 204 6.62 14.52 -2.60
CA GLU A 204 6.71 15.98 -2.51
C GLU A 204 8.14 16.48 -2.71
N ALA A 205 9.10 15.85 -2.02
CA ALA A 205 10.52 16.18 -2.15
C ALA A 205 11.08 15.91 -3.56
N GLU A 206 10.49 14.97 -4.31
CA GLU A 206 10.80 14.72 -5.72
C GLU A 206 10.18 15.75 -6.69
N GLY A 207 9.35 16.66 -6.17
CA GLY A 207 8.74 17.78 -6.89
C GLY A 207 7.32 17.53 -7.39
N ILE A 208 6.63 16.49 -6.89
CA ILE A 208 5.21 16.28 -7.19
C ILE A 208 4.37 17.27 -6.36
N ILE A 209 3.44 17.96 -7.01
CA ILE A 209 2.54 18.93 -6.37
C ILE A 209 1.23 18.23 -6.02
N PHE A 210 0.76 18.40 -4.79
CA PHE A 210 -0.54 17.90 -4.33
C PHE A 210 -1.52 19.05 -4.09
N GLU A 211 -2.66 19.01 -4.77
CA GLU A 211 -3.76 19.98 -4.65
C GLU A 211 -4.97 19.27 -4.05
N THR A 212 -5.31 19.59 -2.81
CA THR A 212 -6.41 18.96 -2.05
C THR A 212 -7.65 19.84 -2.02
N GLY A 213 -8.82 19.24 -1.76
CA GLY A 213 -10.10 19.97 -1.76
C GLY A 213 -10.61 20.38 -3.14
N TYR A 214 -10.09 19.78 -4.22
CA TYR A 214 -10.51 20.07 -5.60
C TYR A 214 -11.25 18.89 -6.22
N THR A 215 -12.54 19.08 -6.50
CA THR A 215 -13.36 18.12 -7.23
C THR A 215 -13.32 18.44 -8.72
N VAL A 216 -12.51 17.70 -9.47
CA VAL A 216 -12.50 17.79 -10.95
C VAL A 216 -13.86 17.37 -11.51
N GLY A 217 -14.43 18.22 -12.36
CA GLY A 217 -15.80 18.14 -12.87
C GLY A 217 -16.77 19.10 -12.18
N ALA A 218 -16.43 19.61 -10.99
CA ALA A 218 -17.22 20.62 -10.26
C ALA A 218 -16.44 21.93 -10.07
N ASP A 219 -15.25 21.86 -9.46
CA ASP A 219 -14.41 23.03 -9.18
C ASP A 219 -13.50 23.40 -10.37
N VAL A 220 -13.05 22.38 -11.12
CA VAL A 220 -12.25 22.54 -12.35
C VAL A 220 -12.81 21.61 -13.42
N SER A 221 -13.13 22.16 -14.60
CA SER A 221 -13.65 21.35 -15.70
C SER A 221 -12.56 20.54 -16.39
N ALA A 222 -12.95 19.44 -17.05
CA ALA A 222 -12.03 18.66 -17.87
C ALA A 222 -11.38 19.51 -18.99
N GLY A 223 -12.12 20.47 -19.57
CA GLY A 223 -11.60 21.39 -20.59
C GLY A 223 -10.48 22.28 -20.04
N GLN A 224 -10.66 22.84 -18.84
CA GLN A 224 -9.64 23.66 -18.18
C GLN A 224 -8.38 22.86 -17.86
N LEU A 225 -8.51 21.58 -17.50
CA LEU A 225 -7.34 20.70 -17.33
C LEU A 225 -6.62 20.46 -18.67
N SER A 226 -7.36 20.16 -19.74
CA SER A 226 -6.78 19.93 -21.06
C SER A 226 -6.08 21.16 -21.66
N GLU A 227 -6.49 22.38 -21.30
CA GLU A 227 -5.81 23.62 -21.70
C GLU A 227 -4.51 23.85 -20.92
N ARG A 228 -4.47 23.42 -19.65
CA ARG A 228 -3.33 23.66 -18.74
C ARG A 228 -2.28 22.56 -18.76
N PHE A 229 -2.65 21.35 -19.11
CA PHE A 229 -1.79 20.16 -19.02
C PHE A 229 -1.68 19.46 -20.38
N ASP A 230 -0.50 18.91 -20.67
CA ASP A 230 -0.23 18.15 -21.88
C ASP A 230 -0.94 16.78 -21.86
N ALA A 231 -1.22 16.24 -20.67
CA ALA A 231 -2.02 15.03 -20.50
C ALA A 231 -2.71 15.00 -19.14
N VAL A 232 -3.76 14.18 -19.04
CA VAL A 232 -4.54 13.96 -17.81
C VAL A 232 -4.67 12.46 -17.54
N VAL A 233 -4.35 12.02 -16.33
CA VAL A 233 -4.60 10.67 -15.82
C VAL A 233 -5.81 10.71 -14.90
N VAL A 234 -6.80 9.86 -15.14
CA VAL A 234 -8.00 9.74 -14.29
C VAL A 234 -7.87 8.50 -13.41
N ALA A 235 -7.73 8.71 -12.10
CA ALA A 235 -7.48 7.69 -11.07
C ALA A 235 -8.44 7.86 -9.86
N ILE A 236 -9.70 8.18 -10.13
CA ILE A 236 -10.72 8.54 -9.12
C ILE A 236 -11.29 7.37 -8.32
N GLY A 237 -10.99 6.12 -8.72
CA GLY A 237 -11.50 4.92 -8.04
C GLY A 237 -13.00 4.69 -8.24
N ALA A 238 -13.59 3.87 -7.36
CA ALA A 238 -15.00 3.46 -7.40
C ALA A 238 -15.63 3.66 -6.02
N GLU A 239 -16.26 4.82 -5.83
CA GLU A 239 -16.75 5.26 -4.51
C GLU A 239 -18.24 4.99 -4.28
N VAL A 240 -18.98 4.70 -5.35
CA VAL A 240 -20.43 4.44 -5.27
C VAL A 240 -20.65 3.08 -4.61
N GLY A 241 -21.10 3.11 -3.35
CA GLY A 241 -21.50 1.92 -2.60
C GLY A 241 -22.68 1.20 -3.25
N ARG A 242 -22.73 -0.13 -3.09
CA ARG A 242 -23.85 -0.96 -3.55
C ARG A 242 -24.71 -1.34 -2.36
N GLY A 243 -25.94 -0.83 -2.34
CA GLY A 243 -26.95 -1.23 -1.35
C GLY A 243 -27.55 -2.60 -1.66
N ILE A 244 -28.22 -3.16 -0.66
CA ILE A 244 -29.00 -4.39 -0.80
C ILE A 244 -30.48 -4.00 -0.86
N ARG A 245 -31.26 -4.65 -1.74
CA ARG A 245 -32.71 -4.46 -1.82
C ARG A 245 -33.39 -5.56 -1.03
N CYS A 246 -33.64 -5.30 0.25
CA CYS A 246 -34.38 -6.20 1.13
C CYS A 246 -35.10 -5.39 2.21
N ASP A 247 -36.11 -6.01 2.83
CA ASP A 247 -36.82 -5.41 3.95
C ASP A 247 -35.82 -5.09 5.08
N GLY A 248 -35.93 -3.87 5.60
CA GLY A 248 -35.06 -3.36 6.67
C GLY A 248 -33.70 -2.83 6.22
N SER A 249 -33.38 -2.80 4.92
CA SER A 249 -32.15 -2.19 4.38
C SER A 249 -32.02 -0.68 4.64
N ASP A 250 -33.12 -0.03 4.99
CA ASP A 250 -33.28 1.39 5.29
C ASP A 250 -33.38 1.69 6.80
N LEU A 251 -33.32 0.66 7.67
CA LEU A 251 -33.31 0.86 9.11
C LEU A 251 -32.09 1.69 9.54
N GLY A 252 -32.27 2.60 10.49
CA GLY A 252 -31.24 3.57 10.88
C GLY A 252 -29.95 2.99 11.49
N GLY A 253 -29.86 1.68 11.73
CA GLY A 253 -28.63 0.99 12.12
C GLY A 253 -27.86 0.36 10.96
N VAL A 254 -28.40 0.41 9.74
CA VAL A 254 -27.78 -0.11 8.52
C VAL A 254 -27.06 1.04 7.83
N HIS A 255 -25.75 0.90 7.67
CA HIS A 255 -24.89 1.95 7.09
C HIS A 255 -23.99 1.36 6.00
N MET A 256 -23.62 2.19 5.02
CA MET A 256 -22.54 1.82 4.11
C MET A 256 -21.22 1.78 4.88
N ALA A 257 -20.36 0.81 4.54
CA ALA A 257 -19.08 0.65 5.22
C ALA A 257 -18.22 1.93 5.15
N MET A 258 -18.21 2.62 4.01
CA MET A 258 -17.41 3.83 3.83
C MET A 258 -17.90 5.00 4.69
N ASP A 259 -19.19 5.12 4.94
CA ASP A 259 -19.74 6.18 5.82
C ASP A 259 -19.19 6.03 7.24
N TYR A 260 -19.08 4.78 7.73
CA TYR A 260 -18.52 4.50 9.06
C TYR A 260 -16.98 4.62 9.07
N LEU A 261 -16.31 3.99 8.11
CA LEU A 261 -14.84 3.90 8.08
C LEU A 261 -14.18 5.27 7.91
N VAL A 262 -14.73 6.15 7.07
CA VAL A 262 -14.18 7.50 6.87
C VAL A 262 -14.25 8.29 8.18
N GLN A 263 -15.39 8.25 8.87
CA GLN A 263 -15.54 8.91 10.16
C GLN A 263 -14.56 8.33 11.20
N GLN A 264 -14.43 7.00 11.24
CA GLN A 264 -13.55 6.35 12.21
C GLN A 264 -12.08 6.69 11.96
N ASN A 265 -11.62 6.66 10.70
CA ASN A 265 -10.25 7.03 10.35
C ASN A 265 -9.97 8.52 10.63
N ARG A 266 -10.96 9.40 10.46
CA ARG A 266 -10.86 10.82 10.88
C ARG A 266 -10.71 10.95 12.40
N ARG A 267 -11.48 10.21 13.20
CA ARG A 267 -11.35 10.22 14.67
C ARG A 267 -9.96 9.78 15.12
N VAL A 268 -9.46 8.68 14.55
CA VAL A 268 -8.14 8.13 14.89
C VAL A 268 -7.02 9.11 14.52
N SER A 269 -7.17 9.84 13.42
CA SER A 269 -6.21 10.86 12.99
C SER A 269 -6.36 12.22 13.71
N GLY A 270 -7.26 12.33 14.68
CA GLY A 270 -7.55 13.57 15.41
C GLY A 270 -8.28 14.64 14.58
N GLN A 271 -8.81 14.29 13.40
CA GLN A 271 -9.60 15.18 12.57
C GLN A 271 -11.04 15.30 13.09
N ALA A 272 -11.63 16.48 12.94
CA ALA A 272 -13.05 16.67 13.19
C ALA A 272 -13.88 15.77 12.26
N VAL A 273 -14.88 15.12 12.83
CA VAL A 273 -15.99 14.50 12.09
C VAL A 273 -17.14 15.48 12.14
N ARG A 274 -17.79 15.75 11.01
CA ARG A 274 -18.94 16.65 11.00
C ARG A 274 -20.06 16.04 11.88
N ASP A 275 -20.74 16.89 12.65
CA ASP A 275 -21.72 16.47 13.66
C ASP A 275 -23.00 15.88 13.03
N ASP A 276 -23.28 16.18 11.76
CA ASP A 276 -24.39 15.61 11.00
C ASP A 276 -24.07 14.16 10.57
N GLY A 277 -24.80 13.19 11.14
CA GLY A 277 -24.69 11.79 10.73
C GLY A 277 -23.54 11.02 11.40
N VAL A 278 -23.19 11.34 12.64
CA VAL A 278 -22.21 10.58 13.44
C VAL A 278 -22.63 9.12 13.57
N ILE A 279 -21.82 8.22 12.98
CA ILE A 279 -21.98 6.77 13.14
C ILE A 279 -20.98 6.28 14.19
N SER A 280 -21.50 5.66 15.24
CA SER A 280 -20.72 5.08 16.34
C SER A 280 -21.26 3.70 16.71
N ALA A 281 -20.32 2.79 16.98
CA ALA A 281 -20.54 1.46 17.53
C ALA A 281 -20.52 1.42 19.07
N ALA A 282 -20.18 2.54 19.73
CA ALA A 282 -20.07 2.58 21.19
C ALA A 282 -21.41 2.20 21.86
N GLY A 283 -21.36 1.25 22.79
CA GLY A 283 -22.55 0.75 23.50
C GLY A 283 -23.52 -0.07 22.63
N LYS A 284 -23.16 -0.39 21.38
CA LYS A 284 -24.00 -1.17 20.45
C LYS A 284 -23.46 -2.58 20.25
N ARG A 285 -24.36 -3.53 19.99
CA ARG A 285 -24.01 -4.84 19.44
C ARG A 285 -24.00 -4.74 17.93
N VAL A 286 -22.81 -4.66 17.35
CA VAL A 286 -22.60 -4.62 15.89
C VAL A 286 -22.60 -6.04 15.34
N VAL A 287 -23.27 -6.24 14.20
CA VAL A 287 -23.32 -7.50 13.45
C VAL A 287 -22.75 -7.25 12.06
#